data_AF-K5VA89-F1
#
_entry.id   AF-K5VA89-F1
#
_cell.length_a   1.000
_cell.length_b   1.000
_cell.length_c   1.000
_cell.angle_alpha   90.00
_cell.angle_beta   90.00
_cell.angle_gamma   90.00
#
_symmetry.space_group_name_H-M   'P 1'
#
loop_
_entity.id
_entity.type
_entity.pdbx_description
1 polymer ?
#
loop_
_entity_poly.entity_id
_entity_poly.type
_entity_poly.pdbx_seq_one_letter_code
_entity_poly.pdbx_strand_id
1 'polypeptide(L)'
;IVVNGTIQTINGTSISTPVFAGAISLINDALIAANKSALGFLNPFLYATPDAFNDITTGSNPGCNTNGFPALEGWDPVTGLGTPNFVALKAAALK
;
A
#
# COMPACT_ATOMS: atom_id res chain seq x y z
N ILE A 1 10.98 11.18 -10.97
CA ILE A 1 11.45 10.07 -11.84
C ILE A 1 12.32 10.62 -12.96
N VAL A 2 13.13 9.81 -13.63
CA VAL A 2 13.87 10.26 -14.84
C VAL A 2 13.07 9.84 -16.08
N VAL A 3 12.68 10.80 -16.92
CA VAL A 3 12.01 10.59 -18.22
C VAL A 3 12.86 11.25 -19.29
N ASN A 4 13.29 10.48 -20.29
CA ASN A 4 14.12 10.97 -21.40
C ASN A 4 15.36 11.77 -20.92
N GLY A 5 16.03 11.29 -19.85
CA GLY A 5 17.22 11.94 -19.28
C GLY A 5 16.95 13.15 -18.38
N THR A 6 15.68 13.52 -18.15
CA THR A 6 15.30 14.67 -17.31
C THR A 6 14.58 14.22 -16.05
N ILE A 7 14.87 14.89 -14.92
CA ILE A 7 14.12 14.66 -13.68
C ILE A 7 12.77 15.35 -13.78
N GLN A 8 11.70 14.58 -13.57
CA GLN A 8 10.33 15.08 -13.60
C GLN A 8 9.56 14.67 -12.33
N THR A 9 8.71 15.59 -11.87
CA THR A 9 7.67 15.32 -10.87
C THR A 9 6.45 14.78 -11.60
N ILE A 10 5.98 13.61 -11.18
CA ILE A 10 4.76 12.98 -11.71
C ILE A 10 3.89 12.55 -10.53
N ASN A 11 2.62 12.30 -10.80
CA ASN A 11 1.63 11.78 -9.86
C ASN A 11 0.83 10.62 -10.49
N GLY A 12 -0.03 9.99 -9.70
CA GLY A 12 -0.93 8.92 -10.14
C GLY A 12 -0.66 7.58 -9.46
N THR A 13 -1.67 6.70 -9.49
CA THR A 13 -1.61 5.37 -8.89
C THR A 13 -0.52 4.48 -9.51
N SER A 14 -0.09 4.79 -10.72
CA SER A 14 1.07 4.16 -11.37
C SER A 14 2.37 4.32 -10.58
N ILE A 15 2.48 5.30 -9.68
CA ILE A 15 3.64 5.49 -8.81
C ILE A 15 3.47 4.71 -7.50
N SER A 16 2.25 4.67 -6.94
CA SER A 16 2.00 3.93 -5.69
C SER A 16 2.17 2.42 -5.88
N THR A 17 1.77 1.88 -7.04
CA THR A 17 1.89 0.44 -7.34
C THR A 17 3.33 -0.12 -7.20
N PRO A 18 4.35 0.43 -7.88
CA PRO A 18 5.73 -0.06 -7.74
C PRO A 18 6.33 0.22 -6.35
N VAL A 19 5.91 1.29 -5.66
CA VAL A 19 6.33 1.55 -4.27
C VAL A 19 5.85 0.42 -3.35
N PHE A 20 4.56 0.04 -3.47
CA PHE A 20 4.01 -1.07 -2.69
C PHE A 20 4.64 -2.42 -3.07
N ALA A 21 4.83 -2.69 -4.36
CA ALA A 21 5.49 -3.91 -4.83
C ALA A 21 6.93 -4.03 -4.27
N GLY A 22 7.68 -2.93 -4.24
CA GLY A 22 9.02 -2.88 -3.64
C GLY A 22 9.01 -3.19 -2.14
N ALA A 23 8.06 -2.61 -1.40
CA ALA A 23 7.89 -2.91 0.02
C ALA A 23 7.58 -4.40 0.27
N ILE A 24 6.67 -5.00 -0.49
CA ILE A 24 6.35 -6.44 -0.39
C ILE A 24 7.55 -7.32 -0.76
N SER A 25 8.34 -6.92 -1.76
CA SER A 25 9.58 -7.64 -2.13
C SER A 25 10.56 -7.69 -0.94
N LEU A 26 10.78 -6.58 -0.25
CA LEU A 26 11.64 -6.52 0.95
C LEU A 26 11.08 -7.32 2.14
N ILE A 27 9.75 -7.41 2.26
CA ILE A 27 9.11 -8.26 3.27
C ILE A 27 9.32 -9.75 2.93
N ASN A 28 9.15 -10.13 1.65
CA ASN A 28 9.42 -11.49 1.19
C ASN A 28 10.90 -11.88 1.38
N ASP A 29 11.84 -10.97 1.11
CA ASP A 29 13.26 -11.18 1.41
C ASP A 29 13.49 -11.51 2.89
N ALA A 30 12.87 -10.73 3.79
CA ALA A 30 12.95 -10.99 5.23
C ALA A 30 12.30 -12.32 5.65
N LEU A 31 11.19 -12.72 5.02
CA LEU A 31 10.56 -14.02 5.25
C LEU A 31 11.46 -15.17 4.82
N ILE A 32 12.06 -15.08 3.63
CA ILE A 32 12.96 -16.09 3.08
C ILE A 32 14.21 -16.20 3.96
N ALA A 33 14.79 -15.08 4.40
CA ALA A 33 15.91 -15.08 5.35
C ALA A 33 15.57 -15.75 6.69
N ALA A 34 14.28 -15.78 7.06
CA ALA A 34 13.75 -16.49 8.22
C ALA A 34 13.24 -17.91 7.90
N ASN A 35 13.55 -18.48 6.73
CA ASN A 35 13.07 -19.77 6.23
C ASN A 35 11.52 -19.90 6.16
N LYS A 36 10.81 -18.78 5.99
CA LYS A 36 9.36 -18.74 5.75
C LYS A 36 9.06 -18.60 4.25
N SER A 37 7.86 -18.99 3.84
CA SER A 37 7.37 -18.78 2.47
C SER A 37 7.03 -17.31 2.21
N ALA A 38 7.13 -16.87 0.94
CA ALA A 38 6.67 -15.56 0.51
C ALA A 38 5.14 -15.40 0.65
N LEU A 39 4.66 -14.16 0.80
CA LEU A 39 3.25 -13.86 1.10
C LEU A 39 2.25 -14.28 0.01
N GLY A 40 2.66 -14.33 -1.27
CA GLY A 40 1.78 -14.73 -2.37
C GLY A 40 0.54 -13.84 -2.52
N PHE A 41 -0.66 -14.44 -2.47
CA PHE A 41 -1.91 -13.69 -2.54
C PHE A 41 -2.14 -12.86 -1.27
N LEU A 42 -1.95 -11.54 -1.38
CA LEU A 42 -1.83 -10.65 -0.24
C LEU A 42 -3.13 -10.39 0.50
N ASN A 43 -4.28 -10.31 -0.19
CA ASN A 43 -5.51 -9.74 0.40
C ASN A 43 -5.91 -10.39 1.74
N PRO A 44 -5.95 -11.72 1.91
CA PRO A 44 -6.31 -12.32 3.19
C PRO A 44 -5.39 -11.86 4.34
N PHE A 45 -4.09 -11.76 4.09
CA PHE A 45 -3.12 -11.29 5.07
C PHE A 45 -3.31 -9.79 5.40
N LEU A 46 -3.46 -8.93 4.39
CA LEU A 46 -3.59 -7.49 4.60
C LEU A 46 -4.85 -7.15 5.40
N TYR A 47 -5.99 -7.75 5.05
CA TYR A 47 -7.26 -7.48 5.74
C TYR A 47 -7.33 -8.13 7.14
N ALA A 48 -6.49 -9.11 7.43
CA ALA A 48 -6.29 -9.63 8.79
C ALA A 48 -5.37 -8.76 9.65
N THR A 49 -4.70 -7.75 9.06
CA THR A 49 -3.69 -6.91 9.73
C THR A 49 -3.93 -5.41 9.48
N PRO A 50 -5.14 -4.87 9.69
CA PRO A 50 -5.45 -3.46 9.40
C PRO A 50 -4.56 -2.48 10.19
N ASP A 51 -4.16 -2.84 11.41
CA ASP A 51 -3.28 -2.01 12.27
C ASP A 51 -1.86 -1.81 11.71
N ALA A 52 -1.50 -2.52 10.63
CA ALA A 52 -0.23 -2.36 9.92
C ALA A 52 -0.25 -1.25 8.85
N PHE A 53 -1.32 -0.45 8.80
CA PHE A 53 -1.49 0.65 7.87
C PHE A 53 -1.70 1.96 8.61
N ASN A 54 -1.28 3.08 8.00
CA ASN A 54 -1.69 4.40 8.44
C ASN A 54 -3.00 4.74 7.73
N ASP A 55 -4.08 4.77 8.52
CA ASP A 55 -5.43 5.09 8.07
C ASP A 55 -5.54 6.53 7.56
N ILE A 56 -6.25 6.72 6.45
CA ILE A 56 -6.44 8.02 5.80
C ILE A 56 -7.92 8.39 5.95
N THR A 57 -8.22 9.28 6.89
CA THR A 57 -9.62 9.55 7.28
C THR A 57 -10.18 10.85 6.69
N THR A 58 -9.44 11.49 5.77
CA THR A 58 -9.81 12.79 5.21
C THR A 58 -9.52 12.85 3.72
N GLY A 59 -10.46 13.40 2.95
CA GLY A 59 -10.35 13.56 1.49
C GLY A 59 -11.49 12.86 0.75
N SER A 60 -11.44 12.90 -0.58
CA SER A 60 -12.40 12.23 -1.47
C SER A 60 -11.80 11.99 -2.86
N ASN A 61 -12.45 11.18 -3.70
CA ASN A 61 -12.06 10.92 -5.09
C ASN A 61 -13.12 11.39 -6.13
N PRO A 62 -13.42 12.69 -6.21
CA PRO A 62 -14.35 13.20 -7.21
C PRO A 62 -13.84 12.93 -8.63
N GLY A 63 -14.75 12.64 -9.55
CA GLY A 63 -14.42 12.27 -10.93
C GLY A 63 -15.67 11.98 -11.74
N CYS A 64 -15.56 12.05 -13.07
CA CYS A 64 -16.68 11.78 -14.00
C CYS A 64 -17.97 12.56 -13.69
N ASN A 65 -17.85 13.83 -13.25
CA ASN A 65 -18.96 14.68 -12.80
C ASN A 65 -19.73 14.15 -11.56
N THR A 66 -19.08 13.32 -10.73
CA THR A 66 -19.60 12.84 -9.45
C THR A 66 -18.75 13.34 -8.29
N ASN A 67 -19.33 13.35 -7.08
CA ASN A 67 -18.59 13.64 -5.85
C ASN A 67 -17.65 12.49 -5.42
N GLY A 68 -17.70 11.33 -6.10
CA GLY A 68 -16.97 10.13 -5.70
C GLY A 68 -17.41 9.63 -4.32
N PHE A 69 -16.43 9.15 -3.56
CA PHE A 69 -16.56 8.66 -2.20
C PHE A 69 -15.66 9.45 -1.24
N PRO A 70 -16.04 9.59 0.04
CA PRO A 70 -15.17 10.14 1.07
C PRO A 70 -14.20 9.08 1.60
N ALA A 71 -13.03 9.53 2.05
CA ALA A 71 -12.16 8.74 2.92
C ALA A 71 -12.73 8.78 4.35
N LEU A 72 -12.66 7.66 5.09
CA LEU A 72 -13.32 7.47 6.39
C LEU A 72 -12.40 6.70 7.34
N GLU A 73 -12.79 6.60 8.61
CA GLU A 73 -12.10 5.70 9.54
C GLU A 73 -12.25 4.23 9.11
N GLY A 74 -11.13 3.52 9.08
CA GLY A 74 -11.04 2.13 8.65
C GLY A 74 -10.93 1.97 7.13
N TRP A 75 -11.51 0.89 6.59
CA TRP A 75 -11.49 0.69 5.14
C TRP A 75 -12.43 1.66 4.43
N ASP A 76 -11.96 2.27 3.35
CA ASP A 76 -12.78 3.11 2.48
C ASP A 76 -12.49 2.88 0.98
N PRO A 77 -13.40 3.27 0.07
CA PRO A 77 -13.24 3.08 -1.37
C PRO A 77 -12.37 4.17 -2.06
N VAL A 78 -11.58 4.93 -1.29
CA VAL A 78 -10.61 5.93 -1.77
C VAL A 78 -9.19 5.43 -1.55
N THR A 79 -8.88 4.96 -0.35
CA THR A 79 -7.56 4.57 0.15
C THR A 79 -7.47 3.15 0.68
N GLY A 80 -8.58 2.40 0.72
CA GLY A 80 -8.60 1.04 1.24
C GLY A 80 -8.22 1.01 2.71
N LEU A 81 -7.26 0.16 3.10
CA LEU A 81 -6.72 0.14 4.47
C LEU A 81 -5.80 1.35 4.79
N GLY A 82 -5.52 2.21 3.82
CA GLY A 82 -4.60 3.34 3.95
C GLY A 82 -3.21 3.05 3.39
N THR A 83 -2.21 3.75 3.92
CA THR A 83 -0.81 3.62 3.46
C THR A 83 -0.07 2.54 4.26
N PRO A 84 0.66 1.61 3.63
CA PRO A 84 1.33 0.54 4.37
C PRO A 84 2.42 1.09 5.28
N ASN A 85 2.36 0.75 6.57
CA ASN A 85 3.47 1.00 7.49
C ASN A 85 4.47 -0.16 7.35
N PHE A 86 5.59 0.07 6.67
CA PHE A 86 6.55 -0.99 6.35
C PHE A 86 7.02 -1.78 7.58
N VAL A 87 7.31 -1.09 8.69
CA VAL A 87 7.81 -1.74 9.92
C VAL A 87 6.73 -2.62 10.53
N ALA A 88 5.50 -2.10 10.66
CA ALA A 88 4.38 -2.84 11.23
C ALA A 88 3.99 -4.04 10.34
N LEU A 89 3.93 -3.84 9.03
CA LEU A 89 3.55 -4.89 8.07
C LEU A 89 4.60 -6.01 7.99
N LYS A 90 5.89 -5.66 8.00
CA LYS A 90 6.99 -6.63 8.11
C LYS A 90 6.90 -7.42 9.41
N ALA A 91 6.67 -6.74 10.53
CA ALA A 91 6.53 -7.40 11.82
C ALA A 91 5.33 -8.35 11.86
N ALA A 92 4.20 -7.95 11.27
CA ALA A 92 3.00 -8.78 11.16
C ALA A 92 3.24 -10.04 10.30
N ALA A 93 3.99 -9.92 9.20
CA ALA A 93 4.34 -11.04 8.33
C ALA A 93 5.29 -12.06 8.99
N LEU A 94 6.20 -11.59 9.85
CA LEU A 94 7.22 -12.43 10.48
C LEU A 94 6.74 -13.18 11.73
N LYS A 95 5.60 -12.79 12.31
CA LYS A 95 4.92 -13.57 13.36
C LYS A 95 4.68 -15.01 12.87
#